data_AF-A0A7G9Z8B1-F1
#
_entry.id   AF-A0A7G9Z8B1-F1
#
_cell.length_a   1.000
_cell.length_b   1.000
_cell.length_c   1.000
_cell.angle_alpha   90.00
_cell.angle_beta   90.00
_cell.angle_gamma   90.00
#
_symmetry.space_group_name_H-M   'P 1'
#
loop_
_entity.id
_entity.type
_entity.pdbx_description
1 polymer ?
#
loop_
_entity_poly.entity_id
_entity_poly.type
_entity_poly.pdbx_seq_one_letter_code
_entity_poly.pdbx_strand_id
1 'polypeptide(L)' 'MYEFRDRIAEEWGLDLVIAKSEEAMKTGMGPGKGKLECCTALKTEALMKCLGKHGFDALYYQ' A
#
# COMPACT_ATOMS: atom_id res chain seq x y z
N MET A 1 0.63 -4.33 -14.81
CA MET A 1 0.78 -3.22 -13.82
C MET A 1 1.88 -3.51 -12.81
N TYR A 2 1.92 -4.72 -12.22
CA TYR A 2 3.03 -5.14 -11.36
C TYR A 2 4.37 -5.22 -12.10
N GLU A 3 4.41 -5.84 -13.28
CA GLU A 3 5.64 -5.94 -14.08
C GLU A 3 6.24 -4.58 -14.46
N PHE A 4 5.41 -3.58 -14.75
CA PHE A 4 5.88 -2.23 -15.05
C PHE A 4 6.55 -1.58 -13.82
N ARG A 5 5.93 -1.71 -12.64
CA ARG A 5 6.50 -1.22 -11.38
C ARG A 5 7.81 -1.91 -11.06
N ASP A 6 7.84 -3.23 -11.18
CA ASP A 6 9.00 -4.05 -10.79
C ASP A 6 10.18 -3.75 -11.72
N ARG A 7 9.94 -3.64 -13.02
CA ARG A 7 10.95 -3.23 -14.00
C ARG A 7 11.56 -1.86 -13.67
N ILE A 8 10.74 -0.85 -13.36
CA ILE A 8 11.25 0.50 -13.04
C ILE A 8 12.06 0.49 -11.73
N ALA A 9 11.61 -0.26 -10.73
CA ALA A 9 12.36 -0.39 -9.48
C ALA A 9 13.75 -1.01 -9.69
N GLU A 10 13.83 -2.05 -10.53
CA GLU A 10 15.10 -2.67 -10.91
C GLU A 10 15.98 -1.75 -11.76
N GLU A 11 15.42 -1.14 -12.82
CA GLU A 11 16.15 -0.24 -13.72
C GLU A 11 16.76 0.96 -12.98
N TRP A 12 16.08 1.47 -11.95
CA TRP A 12 16.50 2.66 -11.21
C TRP A 12 17.18 2.33 -9.87
N GLY A 13 17.31 1.05 -9.53
CA GLY A 13 17.92 0.59 -8.27
C GLY A 13 17.17 1.08 -7.02
N LEU A 14 15.84 1.18 -7.10
CA LEU A 14 15.00 1.65 -6.00
C LEU A 14 14.69 0.52 -5.01
N ASP A 15 14.73 0.82 -3.72
CA ASP A 15 14.24 -0.07 -2.67
C ASP A 15 12.71 -0.01 -2.58
N LEU A 16 12.04 -0.85 -3.37
CA LEU A 16 10.59 -0.87 -3.49
C LEU A 16 9.94 -1.65 -2.33
N VAL A 17 9.38 -0.91 -1.37
CA VAL A 17 8.58 -1.49 -0.27
C VAL A 17 7.12 -1.69 -0.69
N ILE A 18 6.64 -2.94 -0.68
CA ILE A 18 5.25 -3.27 -1.01
C ILE A 18 4.47 -3.52 0.29
N ALA A 19 3.55 -2.60 0.61
CA ALA A 19 2.62 -2.75 1.72
C ALA A 19 1.23 -3.19 1.23
N LYS A 20 0.62 -4.15 1.94
CA LYS A 20 -0.76 -4.61 1.69
C LYS A 20 -1.48 -4.84 3.03
N SER A 21 -2.76 -4.48 3.09
CA SER A 21 -3.61 -4.79 4.25
C SER A 21 -4.13 -6.23 4.14
N GLU A 22 -3.30 -7.18 4.58
CA GLU A 22 -3.64 -8.61 4.59
C GLU A 22 -4.91 -8.90 5.41
N GLU A 23 -5.13 -8.17 6.51
CA GLU A 23 -6.33 -8.30 7.35
C GLU A 23 -7.61 -7.87 6.62
N ALA A 24 -7.57 -6.72 5.93
CA ALA A 24 -8.71 -6.23 5.15
C ALA A 24 -8.98 -7.14 3.94
N MET A 25 -7.94 -7.68 3.31
CA MET A 25 -8.12 -8.67 2.23
C MET A 25 -8.74 -9.98 2.74
N LYS A 26 -8.30 -10.50 3.88
CA LYS A 26 -8.85 -11.73 4.49
C LYS A 26 -10.31 -11.59 4.92
N THR A 27 -10.74 -10.40 5.34
CA THR A 27 -12.13 -10.11 5.69
C THR A 27 -13.03 -9.83 4.47
N GLY A 28 -12.49 -10.00 3.27
CA GLY A 28 -13.22 -9.76 2.02
C GLY A 28 -13.63 -8.30 1.86
N MET A 29 -12.79 -7.36 2.32
CA MET A 29 -13.01 -5.94 2.12
C MET A 29 -12.93 -5.61 0.63
N GLY A 30 -13.91 -4.88 0.14
CA GLY A 30 -14.01 -4.52 -1.27
C GLY A 30 -15.00 -3.37 -1.48
N PRO A 31 -15.04 -2.78 -2.68
CA PRO A 31 -15.86 -1.60 -2.97
C PRO A 31 -17.37 -1.84 -2.77
N GLY A 32 -17.82 -3.10 -2.79
CA GLY A 32 -19.20 -3.47 -2.48
C GLY A 32 -19.60 -3.32 -1.00
N LYS A 33 -18.63 -3.21 -0.08
CA LYS A 33 -18.88 -2.97 1.35
C LYS A 33 -18.86 -1.49 1.74
N GLY A 34 -18.66 -0.58 0.76
CA GLY A 34 -18.52 0.86 0.99
C GLY A 34 -17.22 1.38 0.38
N LYS A 35 -17.30 2.33 -0.57
CA LYS A 35 -16.10 2.82 -1.30
C LYS A 35 -15.09 3.49 -0.38
N LEU A 36 -15.56 4.32 0.56
CA LEU A 36 -14.69 5.04 1.48
C LEU A 36 -14.01 4.07 2.46
N GLU A 37 -14.80 3.19 3.08
CA GLU A 37 -14.30 2.18 4.04
C GLU A 37 -13.32 1.21 3.38
N CYS A 38 -13.60 0.78 2.15
CA CYS A 38 -12.70 -0.02 1.34
C CYS A 38 -11.38 0.70 1.07
N CYS A 39 -11.41 1.98 0.68
CA CYS A 39 -10.19 2.75 0.44
C CYS A 39 -9.39 2.97 1.73
N THR A 40 -10.07 3.25 2.85
CA THR A 40 -9.41 3.42 4.15
C THR A 40 -8.71 2.13 4.58
N ALA A 41 -9.42 1.00 4.57
CA ALA A 41 -8.90 -0.28 5.05
C ALA A 41 -7.80 -0.87 4.14
N LEU A 42 -7.95 -0.75 2.81
CA LEU A 42 -6.99 -1.33 1.86
C LEU A 42 -5.80 -0.41 1.55
N LYS A 43 -5.95 0.92 1.66
CA LYS A 43 -4.90 1.88 1.29
C LYS A 43 -4.37 2.65 2.48
N THR A 44 -5.24 3.38 3.20
CA THR A 44 -4.81 4.28 4.28
C THR A 44 -4.22 3.52 5.46
N GLU A 45 -4.91 2.49 5.94
CA GLU A 45 -4.42 1.67 7.06
C GLU A 45 -3.18 0.87 6.69
N ALA A 46 -3.13 0.33 5.47
CA ALA A 46 -1.95 -0.36 4.95
C ALA A 46 -0.72 0.56 4.95
N LEU A 47 -0.89 1.81 4.49
CA LEU A 47 0.16 2.81 4.46
C LEU A 47 0.62 3.19 5.87
N MET A 48 -0.30 3.52 6.77
CA MET A 48 0.04 3.88 8.16
C MET A 48 0.82 2.78 8.88
N LYS A 49 0.39 1.51 8.72
CA LYS A 49 1.12 0.35 9.27
C LYS A 49 2.53 0.25 8.69
N CYS A 50 2.69 0.49 7.39
CA CYS A 50 3.99 0.48 6.73
C CYS A 50 4.91 1.58 7.26
N LEU A 51 4.41 2.82 7.40
CA LEU A 51 5.18 3.94 7.95
C LEU A 51 5.69 3.64 9.35
N GLY A 52 4.80 3.18 10.22
CA GLY A 52 5.15 2.84 11.60
C GLY A 52 6.15 1.69 11.68
N LYS A 53 6.02 0.66 10.83
CA LYS A 53 6.95 -0.48 10.79
C LYS A 53 8.36 -0.08 10.34
N HIS A 54 8.46 0.84 9.39
CA HIS A 54 9.74 1.26 8.82
C HIS A 54 10.33 2.51 9.49
N GLY A 55 9.60 3.15 10.41
CA GLY A 55 10.05 4.34 11.12
C GLY A 55 10.13 5.58 10.23
N PHE A 56 9.26 5.69 9.23
CA PHE A 56 9.25 6.86 8.35
C PHE A 56 8.57 8.06 9.03
N ASP A 57 9.32 9.15 9.22
CA ASP A 57 8.80 10.40 9.79
C ASP A 57 8.14 11.33 8.74
N ALA A 58 8.49 11.16 7.46
CA ALA A 58 8.01 12.00 6.37
C ALA A 58 7.59 11.17 5.16
N LEU A 59 6.52 11.62 4.52
CA LEU A 59 6.01 11.10 3.27
C LEU A 59 6.02 12.21 2.22
N TYR A 60 6.60 11.92 1.06
CA TYR A 60 6.48 12.77 -0.11
C TYR A 60 5.36 12.23 -1.01
N TYR A 61 4.32 13.04 -1.24
CA TYR A 61 3.20 12.72 -2.12
C TYR A 61 3.01 13.88 -3.11
N GLN A 62 2.91 13.56 -4.41
CA GLN A 62 2.73 14.53 -5.49
C GLN A 62 1.39 14.32 -6.19
#